data_AF-A0A1L0B428-F1
#
_entry.id   AF-A0A1L0B428-F1
#
_cell.length_a   1.000
_cell.length_b   1.000
_cell.length_c   1.000
_cell.angle_alpha   90.00
_cell.angle_beta   90.00
_cell.angle_gamma   90.00
#
_symmetry.space_group_name_H-M   'P 1'
#
loop_
_entity.id
_entity.type
_entity.pdbx_description
1 polymer ?
#
loop_
_entity_poly.entity_id
_entity_poly.type
_entity_poly.pdbx_seq_one_letter_code
_entity_poly.pdbx_strand_id
1 'polypeptide(L)'
;MQLDNSSLCDLRTVFNEFGMQIISDNKLAFYQSNIPNVLWKLRNYKHPDILVNEFSRTITLHDVSNISTDIFFHSGDQQKLNEKIALKNREISHIQTQHIGVIQLLIKERQDRLAEIRFADAVSISGEVNALYNEVQNLNKYLTAYQYKILEKEIEVKDLEYISAELLAMEINSIL
;
A
#
# COMPACT_ATOMS: atom_id res chain seq x y z
N MET A 1 -23.23 -5.69 -41.26
CA MET A 1 -23.48 -5.53 -39.82
C MET A 1 -22.11 -5.55 -39.15
N GLN A 2 -21.54 -4.37 -38.93
CA GLN A 2 -20.25 -4.26 -38.22
C GLN A 2 -20.52 -4.67 -36.78
N LEU A 3 -19.77 -5.64 -36.28
CA LEU A 3 -19.70 -5.93 -34.86
C LEU A 3 -19.17 -4.66 -34.20
N ASP A 4 -20.04 -3.99 -33.44
CA ASP A 4 -19.63 -2.94 -32.53
C ASP A 4 -18.57 -3.54 -31.60
N ASN A 5 -17.31 -3.23 -31.87
CA ASN A 5 -16.21 -3.36 -30.93
C ASN A 5 -16.53 -2.41 -29.77
N SER A 6 -17.37 -2.84 -28.83
CA SER A 6 -17.62 -2.06 -27.61
C SER A 6 -16.36 -2.14 -26.75
N SER A 7 -15.52 -1.14 -27.00
CA SER A 7 -14.41 -0.62 -26.19
C SER A 7 -14.23 -1.32 -24.84
N LEU A 8 -13.13 -2.07 -24.71
CA LEU A 8 -12.48 -2.23 -23.43
C LEU A 8 -12.42 -0.85 -22.78
N CYS A 9 -13.10 -0.70 -21.64
CA CYS A 9 -13.18 0.57 -20.95
C CYS A 9 -11.74 1.01 -20.63
N ASP A 10 -11.32 2.18 -21.13
CA ASP A 10 -9.99 2.71 -20.86
C ASP A 10 -9.78 2.68 -19.34
N LEU A 11 -8.75 1.95 -18.88
CA LEU A 11 -8.41 1.83 -17.45
C LEU A 11 -8.35 3.22 -16.79
N ARG A 12 -7.98 4.25 -17.56
CA ARG A 12 -8.00 5.64 -17.11
C ARG A 12 -9.38 6.14 -16.70
N THR A 13 -10.42 5.82 -17.46
CA THR A 13 -11.79 6.21 -17.15
C THR A 13 -12.25 5.54 -15.86
N VAL A 14 -12.08 4.22 -15.78
CA VAL A 14 -12.43 3.44 -14.59
C VAL A 14 -11.66 3.94 -13.37
N PHE A 15 -10.36 4.17 -13.51
CA PHE A 15 -9.55 4.64 -12.40
C PHE A 15 -9.96 6.03 -11.95
N ASN A 16 -10.29 6.94 -12.87
CA ASN A 16 -10.81 8.26 -12.51
C ASN A 16 -12.17 8.18 -11.77
N GLU A 17 -13.08 7.28 -12.19
CA GLU A 17 -14.37 7.07 -11.53
C GLU A 17 -14.21 6.63 -10.08
N PHE A 18 -13.21 5.79 -9.80
CA PHE A 18 -12.89 5.31 -8.45
C PHE A 18 -11.83 6.17 -7.72
N GLY A 19 -11.45 7.33 -8.25
CA GLY A 19 -10.45 8.22 -7.64
C GLY A 19 -9.03 7.63 -7.56
N MET A 20 -8.74 6.59 -8.34
CA MET A 20 -7.45 5.92 -8.40
C MET A 20 -6.45 6.67 -9.28
N GLN A 21 -5.24 6.86 -8.77
CA GLN A 21 -4.17 7.49 -9.53
C GLN A 21 -3.53 6.50 -10.51
N ILE A 22 -3.39 6.90 -11.76
CA ILE A 22 -2.55 6.20 -12.75
C ILE A 22 -1.08 6.25 -12.30
N ILE A 23 -0.45 5.08 -12.26
CA ILE A 23 0.95 4.90 -11.89
C ILE A 23 1.72 4.65 -13.18
N SER A 24 2.81 5.38 -13.39
CA SER A 24 3.66 5.18 -14.58
C SER A 24 4.30 3.80 -14.59
N ASP A 25 4.54 3.25 -15.78
CA ASP A 25 5.09 1.90 -15.97
C ASP A 25 6.43 1.71 -15.24
N ASN A 26 7.30 2.72 -15.25
CA ASN A 26 8.58 2.68 -14.52
C ASN A 26 8.38 2.45 -13.02
N LYS A 27 7.35 3.08 -12.42
CA LYS A 27 7.03 2.89 -11.00
C LYS A 27 6.37 1.54 -10.76
N LEU A 28 5.48 1.09 -11.65
CA LEU A 28 4.89 -0.25 -11.57
C LEU A 28 5.98 -1.33 -11.59
N ALA A 29 6.94 -1.25 -12.51
CA ALA A 29 8.06 -2.16 -12.60
C ALA A 29 8.91 -2.14 -11.33
N PHE A 30 9.18 -0.95 -10.78
CA PHE A 30 9.87 -0.82 -9.49
C PHE A 30 9.13 -1.57 -8.37
N TYR A 31 7.83 -1.34 -8.18
CA TYR A 31 7.07 -1.99 -7.12
C TYR A 31 7.03 -3.51 -7.27
N GLN A 32 6.89 -4.02 -8.50
CA GLN A 32 6.94 -5.46 -8.76
C GLN A 32 8.29 -6.07 -8.39
N SER A 33 9.38 -5.37 -8.70
CA SER A 33 10.73 -5.85 -8.34
C SER A 33 11.02 -5.77 -6.84
N ASN A 34 10.46 -4.76 -6.15
CA ASN A 34 10.80 -4.47 -4.76
C ASN A 34 9.78 -5.01 -3.72
N ILE A 35 8.61 -5.53 -4.14
CA ILE A 35 7.64 -6.11 -3.19
C ILE A 35 8.21 -7.26 -2.33
N PRO A 36 9.09 -8.15 -2.82
CA PRO A 36 9.68 -9.19 -1.96
C PRO A 36 10.54 -8.60 -0.84
N ASN A 37 11.23 -7.48 -1.11
CA ASN A 37 12.07 -6.79 -0.14
C ASN A 37 11.21 -6.18 0.98
N VAL A 38 10.14 -5.46 0.62
CA VAL A 38 9.24 -4.88 1.64
C VAL A 38 8.51 -5.96 2.44
N LEU A 39 8.08 -7.05 1.81
CA LEU A 39 7.55 -8.21 2.52
C LEU A 39 8.57 -8.82 3.48
N TRP A 40 9.84 -8.92 3.06
CA TRP A 40 10.91 -9.39 3.92
C TRP A 40 11.14 -8.46 5.11
N LYS A 41 11.14 -7.13 4.89
CA LYS A 41 11.24 -6.12 5.97
C LYS A 41 10.11 -6.25 6.97
N LEU A 42 8.86 -6.42 6.51
CA LEU A 42 7.71 -6.57 7.41
C LEU A 42 7.79 -7.87 8.25
N ARG A 43 8.24 -8.97 7.65
CA ARG A 43 8.39 -10.28 8.32
C ARG A 43 9.57 -10.31 9.29
N ASN A 44 10.65 -9.61 8.96
CA ASN A 44 11.86 -9.53 9.77
C ASN A 44 11.99 -8.14 10.39
N TYR A 45 10.86 -7.57 10.81
CA TYR A 45 10.80 -6.24 11.37
C TYR A 45 11.75 -6.14 12.57
N LYS A 46 12.60 -5.12 12.55
CA LYS A 46 13.46 -4.74 13.66
C LYS A 46 12.96 -3.41 14.19
N HIS A 47 12.94 -3.27 15.50
CA HIS A 47 12.62 -2.00 16.14
C HIS A 47 13.53 -0.89 15.59
N PRO A 48 13.00 0.33 15.38
CA PRO A 48 13.81 1.46 14.99
C PRO A 48 14.86 1.73 16.08
N ASP A 49 16.04 2.16 15.66
CA ASP A 49 17.10 2.55 16.58
C ASP A 49 16.71 3.87 17.25
N ILE A 50 16.42 3.79 18.55
CA ILE A 50 15.99 4.94 19.35
C ILE A 50 16.90 5.10 20.56
N LEU A 51 17.20 6.35 20.89
CA LEU A 51 17.83 6.71 22.15
C LEU A 51 16.80 7.37 23.06
N VAL A 52 16.54 6.70 24.17
CA VAL A 52 15.63 7.17 25.21
C VAL A 52 16.44 7.90 26.28
N ASN A 53 16.13 9.17 26.53
CA ASN A 53 16.69 9.92 27.64
C ASN A 53 15.59 10.22 28.66
N GLU A 54 15.64 9.50 29.78
CA GLU A 54 14.67 9.58 30.87
C GLU A 54 14.76 10.93 31.62
N PHE A 55 15.94 11.55 31.67
CA PHE A 55 16.15 12.81 32.38
C PHE A 55 15.54 13.99 31.61
N SER A 56 15.76 14.06 30.30
CA SER A 56 15.18 15.10 29.44
C SER A 56 13.81 14.74 28.86
N ARG A 57 13.32 13.51 29.09
CA ARG A 57 12.09 12.96 28.51
C ARG A 57 12.06 13.04 26.98
N THR A 58 13.16 12.65 26.34
CA THR A 58 13.32 12.72 24.88
C THR A 58 13.54 11.34 24.27
N ILE A 59 12.89 11.07 23.15
CA ILE A 59 13.23 9.93 22.28
C ILE A 59 13.85 10.47 21.00
N THR A 60 15.07 10.03 20.72
CA THR A 60 15.80 10.40 19.51
C THR A 60 15.73 9.23 18.54
N LEU A 61 15.23 9.45 17.33
CA LEU A 61 15.30 8.45 16.25
C LEU A 61 16.62 8.60 15.51
N HIS A 62 17.36 7.51 15.39
CA HIS A 62 18.56 7.45 14.55
C HIS A 62 18.20 6.86 13.19
N ASP A 63 18.32 7.68 12.13
CA ASP A 63 18.23 7.18 10.76
C ASP A 63 19.59 6.61 10.30
N VAL A 64 19.56 5.69 9.33
CA VAL A 64 20.72 5.08 8.66
C VAL A 64 21.63 6.11 7.99
N SER A 65 21.17 7.35 7.85
CA SER A 65 21.87 8.49 7.29
C SER A 65 22.66 9.33 8.32
N ASN A 66 22.80 8.87 9.59
CA ASN A 66 23.40 9.61 10.71
C ASN A 66 22.70 10.93 11.04
N ILE A 67 21.45 11.10 10.58
CA ILE A 67 20.60 12.22 10.97
C ILE A 67 19.76 11.75 12.15
N SER A 68 20.09 12.27 13.34
CA SER A 68 19.27 12.08 14.53
C SER A 68 18.13 13.09 14.51
N THR A 69 16.89 12.61 14.55
CA THR A 69 15.74 13.49 14.76
C THR A 69 15.30 13.37 16.20
N ASP A 70 15.58 14.40 16.98
CA ASP A 70 15.07 14.52 18.35
C ASP A 70 13.56 14.73 18.26
N ILE A 71 12.79 13.73 18.66
CA ILE A 71 11.37 13.96 18.93
C ILE A 71 11.31 14.32 20.42
N PHE A 72 11.28 15.63 20.69
CA PHE A 72 11.01 16.14 22.02
C PHE A 72 9.59 15.72 22.40
N PHE A 73 9.42 14.82 23.37
CA PHE A 73 8.12 14.34 23.78
C PHE A 73 7.70 14.99 25.10
N HIS A 74 6.77 15.93 25.02
CA HIS A 74 6.07 16.52 26.15
C HIS A 74 4.73 15.80 26.34
N SER A 75 4.15 15.89 27.55
CA SER A 75 2.77 15.42 27.81
C SER A 75 1.81 16.09 26.81
N GLY A 76 1.28 15.31 25.86
CA GLY A 76 0.49 15.78 24.71
C GLY A 76 0.97 15.24 23.35
N ASP A 77 2.23 14.82 23.24
CA ASP A 77 2.77 14.25 22.01
C ASP A 77 2.34 12.79 21.79
N GLN A 78 1.95 12.09 22.86
CA GLN A 78 1.31 10.77 22.79
C GLN A 78 -0.03 10.81 22.03
N GLN A 79 -0.82 11.86 22.24
CA GLN A 79 -2.07 12.05 21.49
C GLN A 79 -1.78 12.27 20.00
N LYS A 80 -0.78 13.10 19.66
CA LYS A 80 -0.39 13.35 18.26
C LYS A 80 0.13 12.08 17.58
N LEU A 81 0.88 11.25 18.30
CA LEU A 81 1.40 9.98 17.79
C LEU A 81 0.24 9.01 17.52
N ASN A 82 -0.70 8.90 18.45
CA ASN A 82 -1.92 8.10 18.28
C ASN A 82 -2.79 8.61 17.12
N GLU A 83 -2.91 9.92 16.94
CA GLU A 83 -3.60 10.52 15.79
C GLU A 83 -2.90 10.18 14.47
N LYS A 84 -1.57 10.18 14.44
CA LYS A 84 -0.77 9.79 13.27
C LYS A 84 -0.92 8.30 12.94
N ILE A 85 -0.89 7.43 13.95
CA ILE A 85 -1.17 5.98 13.80
C ILE A 85 -2.58 5.78 13.26
N ALA A 86 -3.58 6.44 13.85
CA ALA A 86 -4.97 6.35 13.41
C ALA A 86 -5.15 6.83 11.97
N LEU A 87 -4.49 7.93 11.58
CA LEU A 87 -4.49 8.44 10.22
C LEU A 87 -3.88 7.42 9.25
N LYS A 88 -2.73 6.84 9.57
CA LYS A 88 -2.07 5.82 8.74
C LYS A 88 -2.91 4.56 8.59
N ASN A 89 -3.56 4.10 9.66
CA ASN A 89 -4.48 2.98 9.61
C ASN A 89 -5.72 3.28 8.74
N ARG A 90 -6.25 4.52 8.77
CA ARG A 90 -7.31 4.95 7.85
C ARG A 90 -6.82 4.97 6.40
N GLU A 91 -5.60 5.45 6.13
CA GLU A 91 -4.99 5.40 4.80
C GLU A 91 -4.84 3.95 4.30
N ILE A 92 -4.38 3.03 5.15
CA ILE A 92 -4.28 1.58 4.82
C ILE A 92 -5.65 1.02 4.47
N SER A 93 -6.65 1.23 5.33
CA SER A 93 -8.01 0.74 5.11
C SER A 93 -8.63 1.30 3.83
N HIS A 94 -8.40 2.59 3.56
CA HIS A 94 -8.84 3.24 2.34
C HIS A 94 -8.19 2.59 1.09
N ILE A 95 -6.88 2.37 1.09
CA ILE A 95 -6.20 1.68 -0.04
C ILE A 95 -6.71 0.25 -0.19
N GLN A 96 -6.90 -0.49 0.90
CA GLN A 96 -7.42 -1.87 0.86
C GLN A 96 -8.82 -1.93 0.24
N THR A 97 -9.73 -1.08 0.72
CA THR A 97 -11.13 -1.13 0.33
C THR A 97 -11.38 -0.52 -1.05
N GLN A 98 -10.84 0.67 -1.32
CA GLN A 98 -11.14 1.40 -2.55
C GLN A 98 -10.23 1.07 -3.72
N HIS A 99 -8.95 0.76 -3.48
CA HIS A 99 -8.03 0.49 -4.57
C HIS A 99 -7.88 -1.01 -4.82
N ILE A 100 -7.48 -1.77 -3.80
CA ILE A 100 -7.29 -3.22 -3.94
C ILE A 100 -8.60 -3.92 -4.26
N GLY A 101 -9.67 -3.62 -3.52
CA GLY A 101 -10.99 -4.20 -3.76
C GLY A 101 -11.49 -3.98 -5.19
N VAL A 102 -11.38 -2.75 -5.71
CA VAL A 102 -11.79 -2.41 -7.08
C VAL A 102 -10.92 -3.13 -8.11
N ILE A 103 -9.59 -3.13 -7.95
CA ILE A 103 -8.70 -3.83 -8.89
C ILE A 103 -8.98 -5.33 -8.91
N GLN A 104 -9.23 -5.95 -7.74
CA GLN A 104 -9.59 -7.36 -7.65
C GLN A 104 -10.93 -7.67 -8.33
N LEU A 105 -11.91 -6.78 -8.19
CA LEU A 105 -13.19 -6.90 -8.88
C LEU A 105 -13.00 -6.84 -10.41
N LEU A 106 -12.24 -5.86 -10.90
CA LEU A 106 -11.95 -5.73 -12.34
C LEU A 106 -11.21 -6.96 -12.88
N ILE A 107 -10.19 -7.47 -12.17
CA ILE A 107 -9.48 -8.69 -12.57
C ILE A 107 -10.47 -9.85 -12.69
N LYS A 108 -11.36 -10.02 -11.71
CA LYS A 108 -12.37 -11.07 -11.72
C LYS A 108 -13.31 -10.93 -12.92
N GLU A 109 -13.86 -9.75 -13.16
CA GLU A 109 -14.74 -9.49 -14.31
C GLU A 109 -14.08 -9.85 -15.64
N ARG A 110 -12.80 -9.50 -15.82
CA ARG A 110 -12.05 -9.84 -17.04
C ARG A 110 -11.73 -11.33 -17.16
N GLN A 111 -11.48 -12.01 -16.04
CA GLN A 111 -11.27 -13.46 -16.03
C GLN A 111 -12.57 -14.23 -16.33
N ASP A 112 -13.70 -13.78 -15.80
CA ASP A 112 -15.03 -14.33 -16.08
C ASP A 112 -15.34 -14.16 -17.58
N ARG A 113 -15.08 -12.97 -18.14
CA ARG A 113 -15.22 -12.73 -19.58
C ARG A 113 -14.33 -13.62 -20.44
N LEU A 114 -13.06 -13.82 -20.05
CA LEU A 114 -12.16 -14.76 -20.72
C LEU A 114 -12.68 -16.19 -20.69
N ALA A 115 -13.33 -16.61 -19.60
CA ALA A 115 -13.96 -17.92 -19.49
C ALA A 115 -15.14 -18.04 -20.46
N GLU A 116 -16.04 -17.06 -20.51
CA GLU A 116 -17.18 -17.03 -21.45
C GLU A 116 -16.74 -17.17 -22.90
N ILE A 117 -15.70 -16.42 -23.30
CA ILE A 117 -15.15 -16.45 -24.66
C ILE A 117 -14.62 -17.83 -25.03
N ARG A 118 -14.02 -18.58 -24.08
CA ARG A 118 -13.52 -19.95 -24.34
C ARG A 118 -14.63 -20.94 -24.71
N PHE A 119 -15.89 -20.64 -24.41
CA PHE A 119 -17.04 -21.49 -24.71
C PHE A 119 -17.82 -21.06 -25.96
N ALA A 120 -17.51 -19.91 -26.58
CA ALA A 120 -18.11 -19.46 -27.84
C ALA A 120 -17.20 -19.85 -29.02
N ASP A 121 -17.77 -20.36 -30.12
CA ASP A 121 -17.08 -21.03 -31.23
C ASP A 121 -15.78 -20.36 -31.72
N ALA A 122 -14.77 -21.21 -31.96
CA ALA A 122 -13.33 -20.92 -32.03
C ALA A 122 -12.82 -20.13 -33.26
N VAL A 123 -13.58 -19.22 -33.86
CA VAL A 123 -13.15 -18.51 -35.08
C VAL A 123 -13.18 -16.99 -34.88
N SER A 124 -11.97 -16.42 -34.83
CA SER A 124 -11.64 -14.97 -34.77
C SER A 124 -11.68 -14.27 -33.39
N ILE A 125 -11.18 -14.96 -32.36
CA ILE A 125 -11.20 -14.52 -30.94
C ILE A 125 -9.84 -13.97 -30.43
N SER A 126 -8.76 -14.04 -31.21
CA SER A 126 -7.40 -13.74 -30.72
C SER A 126 -7.19 -12.29 -30.25
N GLY A 127 -7.84 -11.31 -30.89
CA GLY A 127 -7.72 -9.89 -30.54
C GLY A 127 -8.31 -9.55 -29.18
N GLU A 128 -9.57 -9.95 -28.92
CA GLU A 128 -10.25 -9.71 -27.64
C GLU A 128 -9.56 -10.45 -26.49
N VAL A 129 -9.17 -11.71 -26.71
CA VAL A 129 -8.45 -12.50 -25.69
C VAL A 129 -7.10 -11.88 -25.35
N ASN A 130 -6.31 -11.47 -26.34
CA ASN A 130 -5.02 -10.82 -26.09
C ASN A 130 -5.19 -9.49 -25.35
N ALA A 131 -6.23 -8.72 -25.69
CA ALA A 131 -6.49 -7.44 -25.06
C ALA A 131 -6.93 -7.61 -23.59
N LEU A 132 -7.85 -8.54 -23.30
CA LEU A 132 -8.25 -8.90 -21.93
C LEU A 132 -7.08 -9.44 -21.11
N TYR A 133 -6.25 -10.29 -21.72
CA TYR A 133 -5.06 -10.83 -21.06
C TYR A 133 -4.08 -9.71 -20.67
N ASN A 134 -3.83 -8.76 -21.58
CA ASN A 134 -2.98 -7.60 -21.31
C ASN A 134 -3.57 -6.69 -20.23
N GLU A 135 -4.90 -6.50 -20.22
CA GLU A 135 -5.58 -5.72 -19.18
C GLU A 135 -5.43 -6.38 -17.80
N VAL A 136 -5.66 -7.70 -17.71
CA VAL A 136 -5.45 -8.47 -16.47
C VAL A 136 -4.00 -8.38 -16.01
N GLN A 137 -3.02 -8.48 -16.91
CA GLN A 137 -1.62 -8.32 -16.55
C GLN A 137 -1.34 -6.91 -16.00
N ASN A 138 -1.87 -5.86 -16.63
CA ASN A 138 -1.70 -4.49 -16.16
C ASN A 138 -2.39 -4.26 -14.81
N LEU A 139 -3.63 -4.73 -14.63
CA LEU A 139 -4.33 -4.68 -13.35
C LEU A 139 -3.55 -5.38 -12.22
N ASN A 140 -2.91 -6.52 -12.52
CA ASN A 140 -2.03 -7.19 -11.55
C ASN A 140 -0.81 -6.34 -11.16
N LYS A 141 -0.21 -5.58 -12.10
CA LYS A 141 0.87 -4.63 -11.78
C LYS A 141 0.40 -3.58 -10.79
N TYR A 142 -0.79 -3.02 -11.02
CA TYR A 142 -1.41 -2.05 -10.12
C TYR A 142 -1.74 -2.65 -8.76
N LEU A 143 -2.27 -3.87 -8.72
CA LEU A 143 -2.52 -4.61 -7.48
C LEU A 143 -1.25 -4.72 -6.65
N THR A 144 -0.14 -5.16 -7.26
CA THR A 144 1.17 -5.23 -6.61
C THR A 144 1.63 -3.86 -6.09
N ALA A 145 1.44 -2.79 -6.86
CA ALA A 145 1.81 -1.44 -6.46
C ALA A 145 1.05 -0.96 -5.21
N TYR A 146 -0.25 -1.23 -5.13
CA TYR A 146 -1.05 -0.86 -3.95
C TYR A 146 -0.78 -1.76 -2.73
N GLN A 147 -0.52 -3.05 -2.95
CA GLN A 147 -0.04 -3.95 -1.89
C GLN A 147 1.29 -3.46 -1.32
N TYR A 148 2.24 -3.09 -2.18
CA TYR A 148 3.51 -2.50 -1.78
C TYR A 148 3.31 -1.27 -0.87
N LYS A 149 2.45 -0.32 -1.28
CA LYS A 149 2.15 0.89 -0.50
C LYS A 149 1.51 0.60 0.85
N ILE A 150 0.66 -0.44 0.96
CA ILE A 150 0.10 -0.86 2.25
C ILE A 150 1.22 -1.37 3.14
N LEU A 151 2.07 -2.27 2.65
CA LEU A 151 3.12 -2.88 3.44
C LEU A 151 4.12 -1.83 3.97
N GLU A 152 4.46 -0.81 3.17
CA GLU A 152 5.28 0.31 3.67
C GLU A 152 4.60 1.05 4.82
N LYS A 153 3.30 1.34 4.71
CA LYS A 153 2.54 1.99 5.77
C LYS A 153 2.38 1.11 7.02
N GLU A 154 2.25 -0.20 6.86
CA GLU A 154 2.20 -1.13 7.99
C GLU A 154 3.52 -1.15 8.77
N ILE A 155 4.66 -1.06 8.08
CA ILE A 155 5.97 -0.90 8.73
C ILE A 155 6.02 0.45 9.46
N GLU A 156 5.61 1.55 8.82
CA GLU A 156 5.56 2.87 9.47
C GLU A 156 4.66 2.86 10.73
N VAL A 157 3.52 2.17 10.69
CA VAL A 157 2.63 2.03 11.86
C VAL A 157 3.36 1.27 12.99
N LYS A 158 4.05 0.16 12.69
CA LYS A 158 4.83 -0.58 13.69
C LYS A 158 5.94 0.27 14.32
N ASP A 159 6.61 1.11 13.54
CA ASP A 159 7.62 2.04 14.05
C ASP A 159 7.00 3.02 15.04
N LEU A 160 5.86 3.64 14.67
CA LEU A 160 5.14 4.59 15.52
C LEU A 160 4.56 3.93 16.78
N GLU A 161 4.03 2.71 16.68
CA GLU A 161 3.53 1.94 17.83
C GLU A 161 4.65 1.60 18.81
N TYR A 162 5.85 1.27 18.31
CA TYR A 162 7.00 1.04 19.16
C TYR A 162 7.44 2.31 19.89
N ILE A 163 7.58 3.44 19.18
CA ILE A 163 7.88 4.74 19.80
C ILE A 163 6.83 5.10 20.85
N SER A 164 5.55 4.84 20.55
CA SER A 164 4.43 5.07 21.47
C SER A 164 4.57 4.26 22.77
N ALA A 165 4.95 3.00 22.66
CA ALA A 165 5.15 2.13 23.82
C ALA A 165 6.30 2.61 24.70
N GLU A 166 7.41 3.04 24.10
CA GLU A 166 8.59 3.54 24.80
C GLU A 166 8.28 4.83 25.57
N LEU A 167 7.46 5.73 24.99
CA LEU A 167 6.99 6.92 25.69
C LEU A 167 6.12 6.60 26.89
N LEU A 168 5.17 5.69 26.73
CA LEU A 168 4.31 5.26 27.84
C LEU A 168 5.14 4.64 28.98
N ALA A 169 6.17 3.86 28.64
CA ALA A 169 7.09 3.29 29.63
C ALA A 169 7.82 4.40 30.41
N MET A 170 8.34 5.43 29.72
CA MET A 170 8.97 6.58 30.36
C MET A 170 8.01 7.35 31.27
N GLU A 171 6.77 7.59 30.83
CA GLU A 171 5.76 8.29 31.63
C GLU A 171 5.46 7.53 32.93
N ILE A 172 5.27 6.20 32.85
CA ILE A 172 5.03 5.34 34.01
C ILE A 172 6.23 5.35 34.96
N ASN A 173 7.45 5.20 34.44
CA ASN A 173 8.68 5.21 35.25
C ASN A 173 8.92 6.56 35.94
N SER A 174 8.40 7.66 35.39
CA SER A 174 8.52 8.99 36.01
C SER A 174 7.55 9.26 37.17
N ILE A 175 6.56 8.38 37.36
CA ILE A 175 5.54 8.48 38.42
C ILE A 175 5.90 7.64 39.64
N LEU A 176 6.74 6.60 39.47
CA LEU A 176 7.23 5.70 40.52
C LEU A 176 8.41 6.31 41.28
#